data_AF-A0A6G2TXN6-F1
#
_entry.id   AF-A0A6G2TXN6-F1
#
_cell.length_a   1.000
_cell.length_b   1.000
_cell.length_c   1.000
_cell.angle_alpha   90.00
_cell.angle_beta   90.00
_cell.angle_gamma   90.00
#
_symmetry.space_group_name_H-M   'P 1'
#
loop_
_entity.id
_entity.type
_entity.pdbx_description
1 polymer ?
#
loop_
_entity_poly.entity_id
_entity_poly.type
_entity_poly.pdbx_seq_one_letter_code
_entity_poly.pdbx_strand_id
1 'polypeptide(L)'
;MIPALIATATVLTACGGGGGSTQAADKPETKVTVAPAGGGAAAKLGSDISVRADGGKLTSVEVKDDKGAKVDGQLAGDGASWKSDGKVKPKTTYTVQAKAKSTGGKESSATSTFTTEAADKVNKLTNQPGNGDKVGTGMPISILFDNSVAKDQRAEIEKALKVTTQPKVEGAWGWVKDWSGKDRIDWRPKTYWPSGTKVSVKGGLSGINSGKGGWFARDYDFDFSIGVDHKAVIDVPAHTLTMYENGKPVGTITGSAGSPADPTRGGIHTVRSKNAAETMKSETIGFGNQWSLDSKWVTHLTASGTFLHSAPWNQSLGVVNNSHGCFGMSTSDAKRIYDFLPIGSTVEVKGTTSTKKTDVGNGLEVWQENWQQWQQRSALK
;
A
#
# COMPACT_ATOMS: atom_id res chain seq x y z
N MET A 1 -56.49 -48.95 93.57
CA MET A 1 -55.90 -50.28 93.31
C MET A 1 -54.62 -50.07 92.50
N ILE A 2 -53.50 -50.40 93.13
CA ILE A 2 -52.11 -50.51 92.63
C ILE A 2 -52.00 -51.93 92.02
N PRO A 3 -51.27 -52.22 90.91
CA PRO A 3 -49.79 -52.08 90.76
C PRO A 3 -49.32 -51.51 89.40
N ALA A 4 -48.18 -50.84 89.18
CA ALA A 4 -46.83 -50.80 89.76
C ALA A 4 -45.94 -52.04 89.52
N LEU A 5 -45.05 -51.97 88.51
CA LEU A 5 -43.68 -52.52 88.41
C LEU A 5 -43.14 -52.04 87.02
N ILE A 6 -42.20 -51.09 86.85
CA ILE A 6 -40.81 -50.86 87.29
C ILE A 6 -39.74 -51.76 86.62
N ALA A 7 -38.73 -51.07 86.07
CA ALA A 7 -37.36 -51.46 85.65
C ALA A 7 -37.18 -51.74 84.13
N THR A 8 -36.23 -51.17 83.38
CA THR A 8 -34.96 -50.46 83.74
C THR A 8 -34.47 -49.62 82.55
N ALA A 9 -33.74 -48.55 82.84
CA ALA A 9 -33.20 -47.54 81.92
C ALA A 9 -31.90 -47.95 81.18
N THR A 10 -31.58 -47.30 80.05
CA THR A 10 -30.34 -46.50 79.85
C THR A 10 -30.24 -45.80 78.47
N VAL A 11 -30.37 -44.46 78.51
CA VAL A 11 -29.64 -43.33 77.86
C VAL A 11 -28.96 -43.51 76.47
N LEU A 12 -29.30 -42.64 75.50
CA LEU A 12 -28.40 -41.62 74.87
C LEU A 12 -29.11 -40.76 73.80
N THR A 13 -28.90 -39.45 73.93
CA THR A 13 -29.32 -38.30 73.12
C THR A 13 -28.65 -38.19 71.75
N ALA A 14 -29.36 -37.75 70.71
CA ALA A 14 -28.86 -36.78 69.70
C ALA A 14 -30.00 -36.22 68.81
N CYS A 15 -30.03 -34.90 68.68
CA CYS A 15 -30.98 -34.09 67.91
C CYS A 15 -30.67 -34.04 66.40
N GLY A 16 -31.73 -34.00 65.58
CA GLY A 16 -32.06 -32.87 64.69
C GLY A 16 -31.26 -32.64 63.39
N GLY A 17 -31.99 -32.45 62.28
CA GLY A 17 -31.46 -31.77 61.08
C GLY A 17 -32.32 -31.95 59.85
N GLY A 18 -33.12 -30.91 59.51
CA GLY A 18 -34.06 -30.90 58.39
C GLY A 18 -33.44 -30.93 56.99
N GLY A 19 -34.08 -31.66 56.09
CA GLY A 19 -33.78 -31.69 54.66
C GLY A 19 -34.51 -30.58 53.92
N GLY A 20 -33.92 -29.37 53.90
CA GLY A 20 -34.27 -28.34 52.93
C GLY A 20 -33.70 -28.72 51.56
N SER A 21 -34.58 -28.86 50.56
CA SER A 21 -34.20 -29.00 49.16
C SER A 21 -33.51 -27.72 48.69
N THR A 22 -32.18 -27.75 48.63
CA THR A 22 -31.37 -26.71 47.98
C THR A 22 -31.65 -26.73 46.48
N GLN A 23 -32.45 -25.76 46.03
CA GLN A 23 -32.54 -25.37 44.64
C GLN A 23 -31.10 -25.06 44.15
N ALA A 24 -30.62 -25.80 43.15
CA ALA A 24 -29.32 -25.52 42.55
C ALA A 24 -29.33 -24.07 42.08
N ALA A 25 -28.46 -23.23 42.63
CA ALA A 25 -28.33 -21.84 42.22
C ALA A 25 -28.13 -21.80 40.71
N ASP A 26 -29.05 -21.13 40.02
CA ASP A 26 -29.08 -21.05 38.58
C ASP A 26 -27.76 -20.40 38.12
N LYS A 27 -26.85 -21.19 37.51
CA LYS A 27 -25.53 -20.68 37.11
C LYS A 27 -25.74 -19.47 36.19
N PRO A 28 -25.08 -18.33 36.45
CA PRO A 28 -25.37 -17.09 35.77
C PRO A 28 -25.17 -17.23 34.26
N GLU A 29 -26.07 -16.62 33.50
CA GLU A 29 -25.99 -16.53 32.05
C GLU A 29 -24.68 -15.83 31.64
N THR A 30 -24.08 -16.27 30.53
CA THR A 30 -22.88 -15.64 30.01
C THR A 30 -23.21 -14.25 29.49
N LYS A 31 -22.59 -13.23 30.08
CA LYS A 31 -22.72 -11.85 29.62
C LYS A 31 -21.81 -11.65 28.41
N VAL A 32 -22.40 -11.23 27.30
CA VAL A 32 -21.65 -10.87 26.09
C VAL A 32 -21.54 -9.36 26.00
N THR A 33 -20.32 -8.86 25.85
CA THR A 33 -20.02 -7.43 25.68
C THR A 33 -19.39 -7.18 24.32
N VAL A 34 -19.76 -6.06 23.69
CA VAL A 34 -19.24 -5.62 22.40
C VAL A 34 -18.64 -4.23 22.59
N ALA A 35 -17.42 -4.05 22.08
CA ALA A 35 -16.74 -2.76 21.99
C ALA A 35 -16.35 -2.50 20.54
N PRO A 36 -16.66 -1.33 19.95
CA PRO A 36 -17.42 -0.22 20.54
C PRO A 36 -18.87 -0.58 20.93
N ALA A 37 -19.38 0.08 21.97
CA ALA A 37 -20.73 -0.17 22.48
C ALA A 37 -21.80 0.47 21.58
N GLY A 38 -22.95 -0.19 21.45
CA GLY A 38 -24.10 0.32 20.70
C GLY A 38 -24.94 1.33 21.48
N GLY A 39 -25.81 2.06 20.76
CA GLY A 39 -26.84 2.93 21.35
C GLY A 39 -26.34 4.25 21.98
N GLY A 40 -25.05 4.58 21.83
CA GLY A 40 -24.44 5.79 22.36
C GLY A 40 -23.95 6.78 21.31
N ALA A 41 -23.02 7.65 21.71
CA ALA A 41 -22.30 8.54 20.80
C ALA A 41 -21.51 7.75 19.73
N ALA A 42 -21.16 8.43 18.64
CA ALA A 42 -20.41 7.82 17.57
C ALA A 42 -19.08 7.21 18.08
N ALA A 43 -18.78 5.99 17.64
CA ALA A 43 -17.58 5.28 18.04
C ALA A 43 -16.33 5.92 17.43
N LYS A 44 -15.27 6.05 18.26
CA LYS A 44 -14.00 6.64 17.85
C LYS A 44 -13.35 5.87 16.70
N LEU A 45 -12.82 6.62 15.73
CA LEU A 45 -12.02 6.06 14.64
C LEU A 45 -10.75 5.38 15.13
N GLY A 46 -10.25 4.43 14.35
CA GLY A 46 -9.04 3.66 14.64
C GLY A 46 -9.20 2.57 15.69
N SER A 47 -10.40 2.43 16.26
CA SER A 47 -10.76 1.35 17.17
C SER A 47 -10.91 0.03 16.40
N ASP A 48 -10.53 -1.06 17.04
CA ASP A 48 -10.85 -2.41 16.58
C ASP A 48 -12.23 -2.80 17.15
N ILE A 49 -12.91 -3.78 16.53
CA ILE A 49 -14.14 -4.36 17.07
C ILE A 49 -13.74 -5.56 17.93
N SER A 50 -14.20 -5.61 19.17
CA SER A 50 -13.99 -6.74 20.07
C SER A 50 -15.29 -7.20 20.70
N VAL A 51 -15.37 -8.52 20.89
CA VAL A 51 -16.49 -9.19 21.55
C VAL A 51 -15.93 -10.04 22.68
N ARG A 52 -16.54 -9.99 23.86
CA ARG A 52 -16.10 -10.77 25.03
C ARG A 52 -17.27 -11.47 25.68
N ALA A 53 -17.07 -12.73 26.04
CA ALA A 53 -17.99 -13.53 26.84
C ALA A 53 -17.46 -13.66 28.27
N ASP A 54 -18.17 -13.09 29.25
CA ASP A 54 -17.85 -13.24 30.66
C ASP A 54 -18.62 -14.44 31.25
N GLY A 55 -17.90 -15.42 31.80
CA GLY A 55 -18.48 -16.65 32.35
C GLY A 55 -18.82 -17.73 31.31
N GLY A 56 -18.24 -17.66 30.11
CA GLY A 56 -18.48 -18.62 29.04
C GLY A 56 -17.52 -18.49 27.86
N LYS A 57 -17.85 -19.15 26.75
CA LYS A 57 -17.11 -19.10 25.49
C LYS A 57 -18.01 -18.61 24.36
N LEU A 58 -17.47 -17.79 23.47
CA LEU A 58 -18.10 -17.42 22.22
C LEU A 58 -18.16 -18.65 21.31
N THR A 59 -19.33 -18.93 20.77
CA THR A 59 -19.58 -20.02 19.81
C THR A 59 -19.73 -19.51 18.39
N SER A 60 -20.14 -18.24 18.23
CA SER A 60 -20.24 -17.57 16.94
C SER A 60 -20.09 -16.07 17.13
N VAL A 61 -19.34 -15.42 16.24
CA VAL A 61 -19.29 -13.96 16.13
C VAL A 61 -19.41 -13.62 14.64
N GLU A 62 -20.41 -12.82 14.30
CA GLU A 62 -20.64 -12.30 12.97
C GLU A 62 -20.68 -10.78 13.05
N VAL A 63 -19.85 -10.13 12.23
CA VAL A 63 -19.79 -8.68 12.14
C VAL A 63 -19.96 -8.27 10.69
N LYS A 64 -20.89 -7.35 10.45
CA LYS A 64 -21.18 -6.79 9.12
C LYS A 64 -21.15 -5.27 9.17
N ASP A 65 -20.65 -4.64 8.12
CA ASP A 65 -20.84 -3.21 7.90
C ASP A 65 -22.21 -2.90 7.29
N ASP A 66 -22.52 -1.61 7.13
CA ASP A 66 -23.79 -1.10 6.60
C ASP A 66 -24.05 -1.46 5.12
N LYS A 67 -23.05 -2.01 4.43
CA LYS A 67 -23.18 -2.57 3.07
C LYS A 67 -23.31 -4.09 3.08
N GLY A 68 -23.34 -4.70 4.26
CA GLY A 68 -23.42 -6.14 4.45
C GLY A 68 -22.09 -6.88 4.27
N ALA A 69 -20.97 -6.16 4.10
CA ALA A 69 -19.66 -6.80 3.98
C ALA A 69 -19.23 -7.34 5.35
N LYS A 70 -18.77 -8.60 5.37
CA LYS A 70 -18.28 -9.25 6.58
C LYS A 70 -16.97 -8.58 7.04
N VAL A 71 -16.84 -8.37 8.35
CA VAL A 71 -15.58 -8.02 8.99
C VAL A 71 -14.97 -9.29 9.54
N ASP A 72 -13.82 -9.67 9.00
CA ASP A 72 -13.06 -10.81 9.51
C ASP A 72 -12.40 -10.48 10.85
N GLY A 73 -12.08 -11.53 11.60
CA GLY A 73 -11.44 -11.43 12.89
C GLY A 73 -11.21 -12.79 13.54
N GLN A 74 -10.50 -12.77 14.65
CA GLN A 74 -9.94 -13.94 15.29
C GLN A 74 -10.55 -14.17 16.66
N LEU A 75 -10.95 -15.42 16.91
CA LEU A 75 -11.31 -15.90 18.23
C LEU A 75 -10.04 -16.25 19.00
N ALA A 76 -9.91 -15.78 20.25
CA ALA A 76 -8.83 -16.14 21.14
C ALA A 76 -8.86 -17.65 21.47
N GLY A 77 -7.70 -18.23 21.78
CA GLY A 77 -7.58 -19.68 22.03
C GLY A 77 -8.40 -20.20 23.22
N ASP A 78 -8.72 -19.33 24.18
CA ASP A 78 -9.61 -19.66 25.30
C ASP A 78 -11.10 -19.69 24.90
N GLY A 79 -11.43 -19.11 23.75
CA GLY A 79 -12.78 -18.91 23.24
C GLY A 79 -13.55 -17.77 23.92
N ALA A 80 -12.94 -17.01 24.82
CA ALA A 80 -13.63 -16.00 25.62
C ALA A 80 -13.70 -14.63 24.93
N SER A 81 -12.87 -14.38 23.92
CA SER A 81 -12.86 -13.11 23.20
C SER A 81 -12.63 -13.27 21.70
N TRP A 82 -13.18 -12.33 20.93
CA TRP A 82 -12.97 -12.19 19.50
C TRP A 82 -12.53 -10.76 19.18
N LYS A 83 -11.66 -10.61 18.17
CA LYS A 83 -11.15 -9.30 17.74
C LYS A 83 -11.12 -9.20 16.21
N SER A 84 -11.54 -8.08 15.64
CA SER A 84 -11.47 -7.84 14.19
C SER A 84 -10.04 -7.79 13.67
N ASP A 85 -9.83 -8.27 12.44
CA ASP A 85 -8.53 -8.23 11.74
C ASP A 85 -8.16 -6.82 11.25
N GLY A 86 -9.13 -5.89 11.24
CA GLY A 86 -8.97 -4.51 10.82
C GLY A 86 -9.67 -3.50 11.74
N LYS A 87 -9.51 -2.23 11.39
CA LYS A 87 -10.07 -1.08 12.12
C LYS A 87 -11.43 -0.69 11.58
N VAL A 88 -12.23 -0.05 12.42
CA VAL A 88 -13.52 0.49 12.00
C VAL A 88 -13.35 1.61 10.95
N LYS A 89 -14.20 1.59 9.93
CA LYS A 89 -14.26 2.56 8.83
C LYS A 89 -14.88 3.87 9.30
N PRO A 90 -14.52 5.03 8.72
CA PRO A 90 -15.23 6.28 8.94
C PRO A 90 -16.70 6.23 8.53
N LYS A 91 -17.57 6.86 9.32
CA LYS A 91 -19.01 7.04 9.09
C LYS A 91 -19.70 5.74 8.63
N THR A 92 -19.42 4.65 9.33
CA THR A 92 -19.91 3.31 8.99
C THR A 92 -20.67 2.74 10.16
N THR A 93 -21.86 2.18 9.90
CA THR A 93 -22.62 1.44 10.89
C THR A 93 -22.22 -0.03 10.84
N TYR A 94 -21.99 -0.62 12.02
CA TYR A 94 -21.65 -2.04 12.17
C TYR A 94 -22.72 -2.74 12.97
N THR A 95 -23.09 -3.94 12.53
CA THR A 95 -23.93 -4.87 13.29
C THR A 95 -23.09 -6.07 13.71
N VAL A 96 -23.01 -6.28 15.02
CA VAL A 96 -22.32 -7.40 15.66
C VAL A 96 -23.36 -8.34 16.23
N GLN A 97 -23.34 -9.60 15.79
CA GLN A 97 -24.16 -10.67 16.34
C GLN A 97 -23.23 -11.72 16.94
N ALA A 98 -23.43 -12.01 18.22
CA ALA A 98 -22.60 -12.95 18.96
C ALA A 98 -23.45 -13.97 19.70
N LYS A 99 -22.99 -15.21 19.72
CA LYS A 99 -23.53 -16.30 20.53
C LYS A 99 -22.46 -16.79 21.48
N ALA A 100 -22.85 -17.10 22.70
CA ALA A 100 -21.96 -17.64 23.71
C ALA A 100 -22.62 -18.80 24.47
N LYS A 101 -21.78 -19.62 25.10
CA LYS A 101 -22.21 -20.73 25.94
C LYS A 101 -21.50 -20.65 27.29
N SER A 102 -22.28 -20.71 28.36
CA SER A 102 -21.75 -20.67 29.73
C SER A 102 -21.03 -21.96 30.09
N THR A 103 -20.22 -21.90 31.15
CA THR A 103 -19.61 -23.12 31.74
C THR A 103 -20.66 -24.11 32.25
N GLY A 104 -21.89 -23.65 32.53
CA GLY A 104 -23.04 -24.49 32.85
C GLY A 104 -23.81 -25.01 31.64
N GLY A 105 -23.37 -24.71 30.41
CA GLY A 105 -23.97 -25.19 29.17
C GLY A 105 -25.16 -24.39 28.64
N LYS A 106 -25.57 -23.30 29.32
CA LYS A 106 -26.63 -22.40 28.83
C LYS A 106 -26.14 -21.53 27.69
N GLU A 107 -26.96 -21.34 26.66
CA GLU A 107 -26.65 -20.46 25.54
C GLU A 107 -27.16 -19.03 25.78
N SER A 108 -26.42 -18.04 25.31
CA SER A 108 -26.83 -16.65 25.26
C SER A 108 -26.50 -16.04 23.91
N SER A 109 -27.23 -14.99 23.53
CA SER A 109 -26.97 -14.24 22.30
C SER A 109 -27.02 -12.74 22.58
N ALA A 110 -26.22 -11.98 21.84
CA ALA A 110 -26.21 -10.54 21.90
C ALA A 110 -26.13 -9.97 20.48
N THR A 111 -26.92 -8.93 20.23
CA THR A 111 -26.79 -8.10 19.03
C THR A 111 -26.45 -6.69 19.48
N SER A 112 -25.41 -6.11 18.87
CA SER A 112 -25.01 -4.72 19.09
C SER A 112 -24.91 -4.02 17.75
N THR A 113 -25.39 -2.78 17.69
CA THR A 113 -25.21 -1.91 16.53
C THR A 113 -24.65 -0.57 16.98
N PHE A 114 -23.58 -0.14 16.32
CA PHE A 114 -22.94 1.16 16.58
C PHE A 114 -22.53 1.81 15.26
N THR A 115 -22.40 3.13 15.28
CA THR A 115 -21.95 3.94 14.14
C THR A 115 -20.68 4.67 14.51
N THR A 116 -19.70 4.71 13.60
CA THR A 116 -18.43 5.41 13.83
C THR A 116 -18.51 6.89 13.50
N GLU A 117 -17.59 7.65 14.08
CA GLU A 117 -17.36 9.06 13.75
C GLU A 117 -17.08 9.25 12.25
N ALA A 118 -17.41 10.42 11.72
CA ALA A 118 -16.94 10.82 10.40
C ALA A 118 -15.47 11.24 10.47
N ALA A 119 -14.71 10.97 9.42
CA ALA A 119 -13.37 11.54 9.28
C ALA A 119 -13.46 12.99 8.80
N ASP A 120 -12.63 13.88 9.35
CA ASP A 120 -12.51 15.27 8.84
C ASP A 120 -12.08 15.25 7.37
N LYS A 121 -11.18 14.33 7.01
CA LYS A 121 -10.70 14.14 5.65
C LYS A 121 -10.56 12.66 5.34
N VAL A 122 -11.01 12.27 4.16
CA VAL A 122 -10.73 10.94 3.60
C VAL A 122 -9.51 11.04 2.70
N ASN A 123 -8.43 10.34 3.06
CA ASN A 123 -7.23 10.23 2.25
C ASN A 123 -7.44 9.11 1.21
N LYS A 124 -7.26 9.44 -0.06
CA LYS A 124 -7.32 8.49 -1.18
C LYS A 124 -5.94 8.37 -1.80
N LEU A 125 -5.76 7.28 -2.54
CA LEU A 125 -4.52 7.05 -3.26
C LEU A 125 -4.78 6.81 -4.75
N THR A 126 -3.75 7.09 -5.53
CA THR A 126 -3.58 6.63 -6.91
C THR A 126 -2.34 5.76 -6.95
N ASN A 127 -2.45 4.58 -7.54
CA ASN A 127 -1.34 3.65 -7.71
C ASN A 127 -0.87 3.58 -9.17
N GLN A 128 0.43 3.42 -9.35
CA GLN A 128 1.05 3.04 -10.61
C GLN A 128 2.06 1.91 -10.30
N PRO A 129 1.98 0.73 -10.94
CA PRO A 129 1.03 0.34 -11.97
C PRO A 129 -0.43 0.27 -11.49
N GLY A 130 -1.37 0.39 -12.43
CA GLY A 130 -2.78 0.12 -12.22
C GLY A 130 -3.08 -1.38 -12.14
N ASN A 131 -4.31 -1.71 -11.75
CA ASN A 131 -4.76 -3.11 -11.68
C ASN A 131 -4.87 -3.73 -13.08
N GLY A 132 -4.21 -4.86 -13.28
CA GLY A 132 -4.13 -5.58 -14.55
C GLY A 132 -3.00 -5.12 -15.47
N ASP A 133 -2.21 -4.11 -15.09
CA ASP A 133 -1.16 -3.58 -15.94
C ASP A 133 -0.04 -4.60 -16.20
N LYS A 134 0.62 -4.45 -17.35
CA LYS A 134 1.86 -5.14 -17.70
C LYS A 134 2.96 -4.10 -17.95
N VAL A 135 4.01 -4.13 -17.14
CA VAL A 135 5.03 -3.07 -17.06
C VAL A 135 6.45 -3.62 -17.20
N GLY A 136 7.43 -2.76 -17.51
CA GLY A 136 8.84 -3.12 -17.64
C GLY A 136 9.51 -3.49 -16.31
N THR A 137 10.72 -4.06 -16.40
CA THR A 137 11.48 -4.64 -15.28
C THR A 137 11.99 -3.62 -14.26
N GLY A 138 11.96 -2.32 -14.57
CA GLY A 138 12.33 -1.23 -13.67
C GLY A 138 11.17 -0.59 -12.91
N MET A 139 9.93 -1.05 -13.11
CA MET A 139 8.76 -0.37 -12.55
C MET A 139 8.69 -0.49 -11.02
N PRO A 140 8.71 0.60 -10.24
CA PRO A 140 8.33 0.51 -8.83
C PRO A 140 6.81 0.34 -8.69
N ILE A 141 6.38 -0.20 -7.55
CA ILE A 141 5.02 0.02 -7.07
C ILE A 141 5.02 1.43 -6.49
N SER A 142 4.19 2.32 -6.99
CA SER A 142 4.12 3.71 -6.54
C SER A 142 2.71 4.05 -6.08
N ILE A 143 2.59 4.60 -4.88
CA ILE A 143 1.31 4.97 -4.26
C ILE A 143 1.37 6.44 -3.88
N LEU A 144 0.62 7.26 -4.61
CA LEU A 144 0.51 8.70 -4.39
C LEU A 144 -0.73 9.02 -3.55
N PHE A 145 -0.56 9.73 -2.44
CA PHE A 145 -1.64 10.13 -1.56
C PHE A 145 -2.20 11.51 -1.98
N ASP A 146 -3.52 11.66 -1.96
CA ASP A 146 -4.17 12.93 -2.30
C ASP A 146 -4.03 13.98 -1.19
N ASN A 147 -3.84 13.54 0.05
CA ASN A 147 -3.59 14.34 1.23
C ASN A 147 -2.26 13.96 1.90
N SER A 148 -1.68 14.90 2.66
CA SER A 148 -0.42 14.68 3.37
C SER A 148 -0.52 13.55 4.38
N VAL A 149 0.52 12.73 4.48
CA VAL A 149 0.65 11.67 5.48
C VAL A 149 1.61 12.10 6.58
N ALA A 150 1.13 12.15 7.82
CA ALA A 150 1.94 12.51 8.97
C ALA A 150 3.04 11.45 9.24
N LYS A 151 4.25 11.90 9.59
CA LYS A 151 5.45 11.04 9.67
C LYS A 151 5.31 9.90 10.68
N ASP A 152 4.63 10.16 11.79
CA ASP A 152 4.33 9.21 12.87
C ASP A 152 3.32 8.13 12.46
N GLN A 153 2.53 8.36 11.40
CA GLN A 153 1.56 7.39 10.88
C GLN A 153 2.13 6.49 9.78
N ARG A 154 3.29 6.86 9.22
CA ARG A 154 3.89 6.17 8.06
C ARG A 154 4.18 4.70 8.31
N ALA A 155 4.64 4.34 9.52
CA ALA A 155 4.97 2.97 9.87
C ALA A 155 3.72 2.05 9.92
N GLU A 156 2.58 2.57 10.37
CA GLU A 156 1.33 1.79 10.37
C GLU A 156 0.82 1.56 8.95
N ILE A 157 0.84 2.61 8.12
CA ILE A 157 0.47 2.54 6.70
C ILE A 157 1.36 1.55 5.96
N GLU A 158 2.67 1.60 6.17
CA GLU A 158 3.63 0.71 5.50
C GLU A 158 3.40 -0.77 5.88
N LYS A 159 3.10 -1.07 7.16
CA LYS A 159 2.75 -2.43 7.62
C LYS A 159 1.48 -2.97 6.98
N ALA A 160 0.53 -2.08 6.70
CA ALA A 160 -0.75 -2.43 6.10
C ALA A 160 -0.66 -2.66 4.58
N LEU A 161 0.43 -2.24 3.94
CA LEU A 161 0.72 -2.47 2.53
C LEU A 161 1.56 -3.75 2.35
N LYS A 162 0.90 -4.84 1.95
CA LYS A 162 1.55 -6.15 1.74
C LYS A 162 1.79 -6.40 0.26
N VAL A 163 3.03 -6.68 -0.10
CA VAL A 163 3.44 -7.03 -1.48
C VAL A 163 3.73 -8.53 -1.54
N THR A 164 3.06 -9.23 -2.45
CA THR A 164 3.31 -10.65 -2.76
C THR A 164 3.80 -10.76 -4.19
N THR A 165 4.85 -11.56 -4.40
CA THR A 165 5.52 -11.68 -5.71
C THR A 165 5.72 -13.15 -6.06
N GLN A 166 5.55 -13.48 -7.34
CA GLN A 166 5.82 -14.81 -7.89
C GLN A 166 6.60 -14.68 -9.20
N PRO A 167 7.89 -15.09 -9.25
CA PRO A 167 8.69 -15.62 -8.14
C PRO A 167 8.89 -14.62 -7.00
N LYS A 168 9.17 -15.13 -5.79
CA LYS A 168 9.39 -14.29 -4.61
C LYS A 168 10.68 -13.49 -4.77
N VAL A 169 10.59 -12.18 -4.56
CA VAL A 169 11.74 -11.26 -4.53
C VAL A 169 11.80 -10.48 -3.22
N GLU A 170 13.01 -10.15 -2.78
CA GLU A 170 13.24 -9.19 -1.69
C GLU A 170 12.98 -7.77 -2.20
N GLY A 171 12.24 -6.97 -1.43
CA GLY A 171 12.03 -5.55 -1.72
C GLY A 171 11.61 -4.76 -0.48
N ALA A 172 11.58 -3.44 -0.63
CA ALA A 172 11.37 -2.52 0.49
C ALA A 172 10.57 -1.30 0.03
N TRP A 173 9.74 -0.79 0.94
CA TRP A 173 9.06 0.49 0.80
C TRP A 173 10.02 1.64 1.08
N GLY A 174 9.76 2.79 0.45
CA GLY A 174 10.49 4.02 0.64
C GLY A 174 9.54 5.22 0.51
N TRP A 175 9.52 6.07 1.53
CA TRP A 175 8.76 7.32 1.48
C TRP A 175 9.49 8.38 0.68
N VAL A 176 8.75 9.04 -0.21
CA VAL A 176 9.27 10.09 -1.09
C VAL A 176 8.30 11.27 -1.13
N LYS A 177 8.82 12.44 -1.48
CA LYS A 177 7.99 13.56 -1.92
C LYS A 177 7.94 13.50 -3.44
N ASP A 178 6.73 13.36 -3.97
CA ASP A 178 6.51 13.40 -5.41
C ASP A 178 6.86 14.79 -5.96
N TRP A 179 7.13 14.87 -7.27
CA TRP A 179 7.39 16.14 -7.94
C TRP A 179 6.27 17.17 -7.75
N SER A 180 5.02 16.71 -7.59
CA SER A 180 3.87 17.57 -7.23
C SER A 180 3.88 18.12 -5.80
N GLY A 181 4.84 17.70 -4.96
CA GLY A 181 4.93 18.03 -3.53
C GLY A 181 4.10 17.11 -2.62
N LYS A 182 3.29 16.21 -3.19
CA LYS A 182 2.46 15.25 -2.44
C LYS A 182 3.30 14.15 -1.82
N ASP A 183 2.77 13.53 -0.76
CA ASP A 183 3.38 12.34 -0.18
C ASP A 183 3.15 11.14 -1.09
N ARG A 184 4.21 10.36 -1.31
CA ARG A 184 4.19 9.14 -2.09
C ARG A 184 5.02 8.09 -1.36
N ILE A 185 4.61 6.84 -1.48
CA ILE A 185 5.40 5.70 -1.02
C ILE A 185 5.61 4.75 -2.19
N ASP A 186 6.86 4.38 -2.41
CA ASP A 186 7.24 3.48 -3.50
C ASP A 186 7.80 2.18 -2.92
N TRP A 187 7.54 1.04 -3.55
CA TRP A 187 8.20 -0.23 -3.27
C TRP A 187 8.97 -0.67 -4.50
N ARG A 188 10.19 -1.16 -4.29
CA ARG A 188 10.97 -1.80 -5.36
C ARG A 188 11.71 -3.03 -4.84
N PRO A 189 12.02 -4.00 -5.71
CA PRO A 189 12.94 -5.06 -5.37
C PRO A 189 14.37 -4.52 -5.24
N LYS A 190 15.24 -5.35 -4.65
CA LYS A 190 16.68 -5.03 -4.50
C LYS A 190 17.36 -4.73 -5.84
N THR A 191 17.08 -5.55 -6.84
CA THR A 191 17.47 -5.40 -8.26
C THR A 191 16.23 -5.30 -9.13
N TYR A 192 16.38 -5.08 -10.44
CA TYR A 192 15.24 -5.11 -11.36
C TYR A 192 14.41 -6.39 -11.23
N TRP A 193 13.13 -6.27 -11.53
CA TRP A 193 12.20 -7.39 -11.51
C TRP A 193 12.60 -8.49 -12.49
N PRO A 194 12.49 -9.77 -12.10
CA PRO A 194 12.51 -10.87 -13.06
C PRO A 194 11.36 -10.73 -14.06
N SER A 195 11.62 -10.93 -15.35
CA SER A 195 10.56 -10.95 -16.38
C SER A 195 9.52 -12.04 -16.07
N GLY A 196 8.24 -11.74 -16.32
CA GLY A 196 7.13 -12.65 -16.05
C GLY A 196 6.66 -12.68 -14.59
N THR A 197 7.27 -11.89 -13.69
CA THR A 197 6.84 -11.82 -12.28
C THR A 197 5.40 -11.34 -12.19
N LYS A 198 4.58 -12.04 -11.39
CA LYS A 198 3.26 -11.58 -10.98
C LYS A 198 3.38 -10.89 -9.62
N VAL A 199 2.73 -9.73 -9.49
CA VAL A 199 2.78 -8.92 -8.28
C VAL A 199 1.35 -8.66 -7.81
N SER A 200 1.11 -8.91 -6.52
CA SER A 200 -0.15 -8.58 -5.85
C SER A 200 0.13 -7.64 -4.69
N VAL A 201 -0.61 -6.54 -4.63
CA VAL A 201 -0.55 -5.57 -3.54
C VAL A 201 -1.87 -5.58 -2.81
N LYS A 202 -1.80 -5.86 -1.50
CA LYS A 202 -2.91 -5.78 -0.57
C LYS A 202 -2.71 -4.59 0.35
N GLY A 203 -3.50 -3.55 0.15
CA GLY A 203 -3.45 -2.33 0.97
C GLY A 203 -4.60 -2.31 1.95
N GLY A 204 -4.44 -3.02 3.07
CA GLY A 204 -5.41 -3.09 4.17
C GLY A 204 -5.49 -1.79 4.97
N LEU A 205 -5.78 -0.68 4.29
CA LEU A 205 -5.71 0.67 4.83
C LEU A 205 -6.99 1.12 5.51
N SER A 206 -8.12 0.44 5.29
CA SER A 206 -9.41 0.81 5.83
C SER A 206 -9.37 1.08 7.35
N GLY A 207 -9.74 2.29 7.76
CA GLY A 207 -9.74 2.70 9.17
C GLY A 207 -8.38 3.06 9.74
N ILE A 208 -7.32 3.15 8.91
CA ILE A 208 -5.99 3.64 9.32
C ILE A 208 -5.95 5.17 9.26
N ASN A 209 -5.31 5.76 10.28
CA ASN A 209 -5.09 7.19 10.39
C ASN A 209 -3.94 7.64 9.47
N SER A 210 -4.13 8.72 8.71
CA SER A 210 -3.07 9.35 7.92
C SER A 210 -2.52 10.64 8.55
N GLY A 211 -3.07 11.04 9.69
CA GLY A 211 -2.72 12.23 10.45
C GLY A 211 -3.55 13.46 10.08
N LYS A 212 -3.54 14.48 10.96
CA LYS A 212 -4.24 15.77 10.76
C LYS A 212 -5.74 15.61 10.42
N GLY A 213 -6.44 14.70 11.10
CA GLY A 213 -7.85 14.38 10.86
C GLY A 213 -8.11 13.52 9.61
N GLY A 214 -7.05 13.10 8.91
CA GLY A 214 -7.13 12.25 7.72
C GLY A 214 -7.22 10.77 8.03
N TRP A 215 -8.08 10.05 7.31
CA TRP A 215 -8.29 8.61 7.45
C TRP A 215 -8.50 7.94 6.10
N PHE A 216 -8.11 6.67 5.98
CA PHE A 216 -8.46 5.86 4.82
C PHE A 216 -9.82 5.20 5.03
N ALA A 217 -10.71 5.33 4.05
CA ALA A 217 -12.09 4.82 4.14
C ALA A 217 -12.29 3.44 3.50
N ARG A 218 -11.26 2.89 2.85
CA ARG A 218 -11.31 1.60 2.15
C ARG A 218 -9.93 0.99 2.01
N ASP A 219 -9.92 -0.29 1.69
CA ASP A 219 -8.73 -1.01 1.25
C ASP A 219 -8.47 -0.77 -0.23
N TYR A 220 -7.21 -0.97 -0.63
CA TYR A 220 -6.73 -0.76 -1.98
C TYR A 220 -5.92 -1.98 -2.42
N ASP A 221 -6.56 -2.82 -3.21
CA ASP A 221 -5.96 -4.02 -3.77
C ASP A 221 -5.75 -3.84 -5.27
N PHE A 222 -4.59 -4.27 -5.76
CA PHE A 222 -4.31 -4.30 -7.19
C PHE A 222 -3.23 -5.32 -7.51
N ASP A 223 -3.35 -5.91 -8.69
CA ASP A 223 -2.42 -6.88 -9.23
C ASP A 223 -1.83 -6.36 -10.54
N PHE A 224 -0.58 -6.71 -10.84
CA PHE A 224 0.05 -6.39 -12.11
C PHE A 224 1.11 -7.45 -12.46
N SER A 225 1.66 -7.35 -13.67
CA SER A 225 2.69 -8.28 -14.15
C SER A 225 3.89 -7.56 -14.76
N ILE A 226 5.03 -8.23 -14.70
CA ILE A 226 6.28 -7.76 -15.28
C ILE A 226 6.45 -8.36 -16.68
N GLY A 227 6.62 -7.50 -17.67
CA GLY A 227 6.88 -7.83 -19.07
C GLY A 227 8.33 -8.21 -19.34
N VAL A 228 8.74 -8.05 -20.59
CA VAL A 228 10.09 -8.39 -21.08
C VAL A 228 11.13 -7.42 -20.50
N ASP A 229 12.36 -7.89 -20.28
CA ASP A 229 13.49 -7.04 -19.90
C ASP A 229 13.98 -6.20 -21.09
N HIS A 230 13.25 -5.11 -21.36
CA HIS A 230 13.65 -4.07 -22.31
C HIS A 230 14.19 -2.87 -21.57
N LYS A 231 15.40 -2.46 -21.93
CA LYS A 231 16.08 -1.28 -21.37
C LYS A 231 16.91 -0.59 -22.43
N ALA A 232 17.33 0.64 -22.15
CA ALA A 232 18.22 1.39 -23.01
C ALA A 232 19.38 1.99 -22.22
N VAL A 233 20.50 2.21 -22.91
CA VAL A 233 21.66 2.93 -22.37
C VAL A 233 22.00 4.05 -23.32
N ILE A 234 22.01 5.29 -22.82
CA ILE A 234 22.53 6.47 -23.50
C ILE A 234 24.01 6.62 -23.14
N ASP A 235 24.84 6.64 -24.16
CA ASP A 235 26.24 7.06 -24.07
C ASP A 235 26.35 8.49 -24.61
N VAL A 236 26.50 9.45 -23.68
CA VAL A 236 26.50 10.89 -24.00
C VAL A 236 27.71 11.27 -24.90
N PRO A 237 28.96 10.86 -24.60
CA PRO A 237 30.10 11.11 -25.49
C PRO A 237 29.97 10.47 -26.87
N ALA A 238 29.40 9.26 -26.97
CA ALA A 238 29.24 8.57 -28.24
C ALA A 238 28.01 9.01 -29.04
N HIS A 239 27.16 9.89 -28.50
CA HIS A 239 25.91 10.35 -29.14
C HIS A 239 24.95 9.21 -29.51
N THR A 240 24.93 8.13 -28.72
CA THR A 240 24.16 6.93 -29.03
C THR A 240 23.26 6.48 -27.89
N LEU A 241 22.19 5.79 -28.25
CA LEU A 241 21.33 5.02 -27.37
C LEU A 241 21.33 3.57 -27.85
N THR A 242 21.76 2.64 -27.01
CA THR A 242 21.73 1.20 -27.30
C THR A 242 20.56 0.53 -26.58
N MET A 243 19.76 -0.22 -27.33
CA MET A 243 18.63 -1.01 -26.84
C MET A 243 19.09 -2.39 -26.42
N TYR A 244 18.60 -2.86 -25.29
CA TYR A 244 18.90 -4.18 -24.76
C TYR A 244 17.61 -4.96 -24.49
N GLU A 245 17.59 -6.21 -24.96
CA GLU A 245 16.56 -7.19 -24.64
C GLU A 245 17.22 -8.36 -23.88
N ASN A 246 16.74 -8.64 -22.67
CA ASN A 246 17.27 -9.71 -21.81
C ASN A 246 18.81 -9.63 -21.64
N GLY A 247 19.32 -8.40 -21.48
CA GLY A 247 20.74 -8.11 -21.33
C GLY A 247 21.59 -8.15 -22.62
N LYS A 248 21.03 -8.48 -23.78
CA LYS A 248 21.74 -8.49 -25.07
C LYS A 248 21.43 -7.25 -25.89
N PRO A 249 22.43 -6.60 -26.53
CA PRO A 249 22.17 -5.48 -27.40
C PRO A 249 21.40 -5.93 -28.65
N VAL A 250 20.33 -5.21 -28.99
CA VAL A 250 19.45 -5.52 -30.14
C VAL A 250 19.37 -4.38 -31.16
N GLY A 251 20.08 -3.29 -30.91
CA GLY A 251 20.22 -2.19 -31.86
C GLY A 251 20.71 -0.92 -31.19
N THR A 252 21.17 0.01 -32.02
CA THR A 252 21.67 1.32 -31.59
C THR A 252 20.97 2.40 -32.40
N ILE A 253 20.71 3.52 -31.74
CA ILE A 253 20.13 4.75 -32.27
C ILE A 253 21.15 5.86 -32.09
N THR A 254 21.34 6.67 -33.13
CA THR A 254 22.14 7.89 -33.07
C THR A 254 21.25 9.07 -32.67
N GLY A 255 21.74 9.95 -31.80
CA GLY A 255 20.95 11.06 -31.29
C GLY A 255 21.79 12.20 -30.74
N SER A 256 21.16 13.06 -29.95
CA SER A 256 21.79 14.20 -29.28
C SER A 256 21.26 14.30 -27.85
N ALA A 257 22.16 14.23 -26.88
CA ALA A 257 21.87 14.51 -25.49
C ALA A 257 21.90 16.03 -25.19
N GLY A 258 21.81 16.38 -23.91
CA GLY A 258 21.92 17.75 -23.40
C GLY A 258 23.27 18.39 -23.65
N SER A 259 23.26 19.69 -23.94
CA SER A 259 24.46 20.48 -24.15
C SER A 259 25.33 20.57 -22.89
N PRO A 260 26.60 21.03 -22.97
CA PRO A 260 27.40 21.30 -21.78
C PRO A 260 26.78 22.33 -20.82
N ALA A 261 25.97 23.28 -21.34
CA ALA A 261 25.24 24.25 -20.53
C ALA A 261 24.02 23.61 -19.83
N ASP A 262 23.37 22.66 -20.51
CA ASP A 262 22.16 21.96 -20.05
C ASP A 262 22.32 20.44 -20.15
N PRO A 263 23.23 19.85 -19.37
CA PRO A 263 23.61 18.45 -19.57
C PRO A 263 22.49 17.50 -19.12
N THR A 264 22.29 16.41 -19.88
CA THR A 264 21.37 15.33 -19.50
C THR A 264 21.79 14.73 -18.16
N ARG A 265 20.88 14.62 -17.21
CA ARG A 265 21.20 14.06 -15.88
C ARG A 265 21.53 12.57 -15.99
N GLY A 266 22.57 12.15 -15.27
CA GLY A 266 23.07 10.78 -15.27
C GLY A 266 22.18 9.81 -14.50
N GLY A 267 22.61 8.55 -14.44
CA GLY A 267 21.97 7.52 -13.64
C GLY A 267 20.87 6.76 -14.38
N ILE A 268 20.06 6.02 -13.62
CA ILE A 268 19.04 5.13 -14.13
C ILE A 268 17.68 5.78 -13.97
N HIS A 269 17.03 6.05 -15.09
CA HIS A 269 15.70 6.66 -15.13
C HIS A 269 14.64 5.64 -15.54
N THR A 270 13.43 5.77 -14.98
CA THR A 270 12.33 4.84 -15.26
C THR A 270 11.34 5.48 -16.24
N VAL A 271 10.96 4.78 -17.30
CA VAL A 271 9.93 5.25 -18.23
C VAL A 271 8.59 5.35 -17.49
N ARG A 272 8.11 6.58 -17.26
CA ARG A 272 6.89 6.84 -16.46
C ARG A 272 5.61 6.95 -17.31
N SER A 273 5.71 7.53 -18.50
CA SER A 273 4.59 7.81 -19.38
C SER A 273 5.06 8.04 -20.82
N LYS A 274 4.14 8.01 -21.77
CA LYS A 274 4.43 8.06 -23.20
C LYS A 274 3.34 8.82 -23.94
N ASN A 275 3.74 9.76 -24.79
CA ASN A 275 2.85 10.55 -25.64
C ASN A 275 3.21 10.36 -27.12
N ALA A 276 2.22 10.10 -27.97
CA ALA A 276 2.47 9.95 -29.40
C ALA A 276 2.90 11.28 -30.06
N ALA A 277 2.42 12.40 -29.54
CA ALA A 277 2.81 13.75 -29.94
C ALA A 277 2.75 14.69 -28.72
N GLU A 278 3.67 15.64 -28.66
CA GLU A 278 3.74 16.65 -27.61
C GLU A 278 4.45 17.90 -28.11
N THR A 279 3.88 19.07 -27.80
CA THR A 279 4.52 20.36 -28.03
C THR A 279 5.34 20.73 -26.80
N MET A 280 6.66 20.71 -26.94
CA MET A 280 7.60 21.07 -25.88
C MET A 280 7.82 22.58 -25.90
N LYS A 281 7.61 23.25 -24.77
CA LYS A 281 7.78 24.70 -24.64
C LYS A 281 8.91 25.02 -23.68
N SER A 282 9.79 25.95 -24.03
CA SER A 282 10.88 26.40 -23.15
C SER A 282 10.38 26.92 -21.80
N GLU A 283 9.15 27.46 -21.78
CA GLU A 283 8.51 28.00 -20.57
C GLU A 283 8.36 26.94 -19.48
N THR A 284 8.04 25.69 -19.87
CA THR A 284 7.79 24.60 -18.92
C THR A 284 9.04 24.13 -18.18
N ILE A 285 10.21 24.54 -18.65
CA ILE A 285 11.51 24.24 -18.04
C ILE A 285 12.24 25.51 -17.56
N GLY A 286 11.55 26.66 -17.51
CA GLY A 286 12.09 27.90 -16.93
C GLY A 286 12.92 28.77 -17.88
N PHE A 287 12.89 28.52 -19.18
CA PHE A 287 13.63 29.28 -20.20
C PHE A 287 12.79 30.41 -20.85
N GLY A 288 11.67 30.80 -20.25
CA GLY A 288 10.74 31.78 -20.85
C GLY A 288 10.18 31.30 -22.19
N ASN A 289 9.69 32.21 -23.05
CA ASN A 289 9.06 31.86 -24.34
C ASN A 289 10.04 31.89 -25.52
N GLN A 290 11.17 31.18 -25.39
CA GLN A 290 12.24 31.15 -26.39
C GLN A 290 11.95 30.21 -27.56
N TRP A 291 11.30 29.07 -27.30
CA TRP A 291 10.99 28.09 -28.34
C TRP A 291 9.76 27.24 -28.00
N SER A 292 9.11 26.75 -29.05
CA SER A 292 8.02 25.78 -29.01
C SER A 292 8.27 24.76 -30.12
N LEU A 293 8.45 23.50 -29.74
CA LEU A 293 8.92 22.45 -30.62
C LEU A 293 7.96 21.26 -30.61
N ASP A 294 7.40 20.93 -31.77
CA ASP A 294 6.51 19.79 -31.91
C ASP A 294 7.29 18.49 -32.08
N SER A 295 7.11 17.58 -31.14
CA SER A 295 7.77 16.29 -31.12
C SER A 295 6.78 15.14 -31.23
N LYS A 296 7.23 14.03 -31.82
CA LYS A 296 6.51 12.76 -31.87
C LYS A 296 7.24 11.71 -31.05
N TRP A 297 6.48 10.72 -30.59
CA TRP A 297 6.97 9.52 -29.91
C TRP A 297 7.78 9.86 -28.65
N VAL A 298 7.17 10.66 -27.78
CA VAL A 298 7.80 11.19 -26.58
C VAL A 298 7.69 10.19 -25.44
N THR A 299 8.84 9.70 -24.98
CA THR A 299 8.97 8.80 -23.83
C THR A 299 9.46 9.59 -22.63
N HIS A 300 8.63 9.68 -21.59
CA HIS A 300 8.94 10.48 -20.41
C HIS A 300 9.76 9.69 -19.42
N LEU A 301 10.91 10.24 -19.00
CA LEU A 301 11.75 9.65 -17.96
C LEU A 301 11.52 10.36 -16.63
N THR A 302 11.81 11.67 -16.58
CA THR A 302 11.63 12.48 -15.37
C THR A 302 10.37 13.32 -15.42
N ALA A 303 9.88 13.76 -14.25
CA ALA A 303 8.77 14.72 -14.18
C ALA A 303 9.23 16.15 -14.55
N SER A 304 10.53 16.45 -14.40
CA SER A 304 11.13 17.75 -14.70
C SER A 304 11.50 17.95 -16.17
N GLY A 305 11.15 17.03 -17.07
CA GLY A 305 11.30 17.27 -18.52
C GLY A 305 12.47 16.59 -19.23
N THR A 306 13.03 15.49 -18.69
CA THR A 306 14.02 14.67 -19.43
C THR A 306 13.30 13.57 -20.20
N PHE A 307 13.28 13.67 -21.53
CA PHE A 307 12.53 12.78 -22.43
C PHE A 307 13.42 12.15 -23.52
N LEU A 308 12.96 11.04 -24.09
CA LEU A 308 13.40 10.55 -25.40
C LEU A 308 12.35 10.96 -26.44
N HIS A 309 12.74 11.58 -27.55
CA HIS A 309 11.76 12.10 -28.49
C HIS A 309 12.33 12.37 -29.89
N SER A 310 11.45 12.57 -30.88
CA SER A 310 11.89 13.00 -32.20
C SER A 310 12.35 14.45 -32.19
N ALA A 311 13.46 14.77 -32.84
CA ALA A 311 13.98 16.12 -32.98
C ALA A 311 14.24 16.46 -34.45
N PRO A 312 13.21 16.55 -35.31
CA PRO A 312 13.37 16.80 -36.75
C PRO A 312 14.03 18.15 -37.07
N TRP A 313 14.02 19.09 -36.12
CA TRP A 313 14.71 20.37 -36.23
C TRP A 313 16.23 20.27 -36.02
N ASN A 314 16.73 19.19 -35.41
CA ASN A 314 18.13 19.05 -35.06
C ASN A 314 18.93 18.44 -36.23
N GLN A 315 19.76 19.25 -36.87
CA GLN A 315 20.62 18.81 -37.98
C GLN A 315 21.96 18.20 -37.51
N SER A 316 22.21 18.15 -36.20
CA SER A 316 23.49 17.71 -35.62
C SER A 316 23.39 16.38 -34.86
N LEU A 317 22.35 15.57 -35.11
CA LEU A 317 22.18 14.26 -34.48
C LEU A 317 23.41 13.37 -34.74
N GLY A 318 23.98 12.80 -33.68
CA GLY A 318 25.19 11.97 -33.76
C GLY A 318 26.51 12.72 -33.78
N VAL A 319 26.48 14.05 -33.80
CA VAL A 319 27.68 14.90 -33.95
C VAL A 319 27.86 15.80 -32.74
N VAL A 320 26.78 16.43 -32.26
CA VAL A 320 26.83 17.39 -31.15
C VAL A 320 25.67 17.14 -30.19
N ASN A 321 25.97 17.19 -28.89
CA ASN A 321 24.93 17.27 -27.87
C ASN A 321 24.51 18.74 -27.69
N ASN A 322 23.28 19.07 -28.09
CA ASN A 322 22.78 20.45 -28.11
C ASN A 322 21.34 20.60 -27.58
N SER A 323 20.80 19.59 -26.88
CA SER A 323 19.47 19.69 -26.28
C SER A 323 19.50 20.38 -24.90
N HIS A 324 18.33 20.62 -24.32
CA HIS A 324 18.16 21.12 -22.93
C HIS A 324 18.02 19.97 -21.92
N GLY A 325 18.66 18.83 -22.18
CA GLY A 325 18.69 17.66 -21.30
C GLY A 325 17.92 16.44 -21.83
N CYS A 326 17.08 16.59 -22.87
CA CYS A 326 16.47 15.45 -23.56
C CYS A 326 17.47 14.65 -24.40
N PHE A 327 17.10 13.44 -24.80
CA PHE A 327 17.81 12.71 -25.85
C PHE A 327 16.96 12.73 -27.13
N GLY A 328 17.32 13.63 -28.05
CA GLY A 328 16.64 13.80 -29.33
C GLY A 328 17.21 12.85 -30.39
N MET A 329 16.36 12.34 -31.28
CA MET A 329 16.74 11.44 -32.39
C MET A 329 15.87 11.66 -33.62
N SER A 330 16.13 10.90 -34.70
CA SER A 330 15.28 10.92 -35.89
C SER A 330 13.85 10.50 -35.54
N THR A 331 12.85 10.93 -36.32
CA THR A 331 11.45 10.56 -36.04
C THR A 331 11.20 9.05 -36.11
N SER A 332 11.88 8.35 -37.02
CA SER A 332 11.82 6.87 -37.12
C SER A 332 12.45 6.19 -35.92
N ASP A 333 13.59 6.68 -35.43
CA ASP A 333 14.24 6.10 -34.26
C ASP A 333 13.44 6.39 -32.98
N ALA A 334 12.83 7.58 -32.88
CA ALA A 334 11.95 7.92 -31.78
C ALA A 334 10.76 6.95 -31.73
N LYS A 335 10.17 6.59 -32.90
CA LYS A 335 9.14 5.55 -32.97
C LYS A 335 9.67 4.19 -32.52
N ARG A 336 10.86 3.82 -33.00
CA ARG A 336 11.49 2.53 -32.67
C ARG A 336 11.70 2.38 -31.17
N ILE A 337 12.31 3.36 -30.51
CA ILE A 337 12.55 3.30 -29.06
C ILE A 337 11.25 3.42 -28.27
N TYR A 338 10.31 4.24 -28.73
CA TYR A 338 8.99 4.35 -28.15
C TYR A 338 8.30 2.99 -28.16
N ASP A 339 8.21 2.28 -29.28
CA ASP A 339 7.58 0.96 -29.31
C ASP A 339 8.34 -0.07 -28.47
N PHE A 340 9.67 0.01 -28.45
CA PHE A 340 10.52 -0.94 -27.75
C PHE A 340 10.40 -0.84 -26.22
N LEU A 341 10.34 0.37 -25.65
CA LEU A 341 10.30 0.56 -24.20
C LEU A 341 8.85 0.60 -23.67
N PRO A 342 8.35 -0.44 -22.98
CA PRO A 342 7.13 -0.33 -22.19
C PRO A 342 7.30 0.67 -21.02
N ILE A 343 6.18 1.16 -20.49
CA ILE A 343 6.18 1.89 -19.21
C ILE A 343 6.79 0.99 -18.14
N GLY A 344 7.71 1.53 -17.34
CA GLY A 344 8.47 0.78 -16.35
C GLY A 344 9.81 0.22 -16.83
N SER A 345 10.15 0.34 -18.12
CA SER A 345 11.52 0.08 -18.60
C SER A 345 12.50 1.11 -18.04
N THR A 346 13.79 0.77 -18.04
CA THR A 346 14.85 1.68 -17.60
C THR A 346 15.67 2.24 -18.76
N VAL A 347 16.13 3.48 -18.56
CA VAL A 347 17.08 4.17 -19.43
C VAL A 347 18.25 4.64 -18.58
N GLU A 348 19.42 4.07 -18.79
CA GLU A 348 20.64 4.47 -18.09
C GLU A 348 21.39 5.54 -18.89
N VAL A 349 21.79 6.64 -18.26
CA VAL A 349 22.58 7.71 -18.89
C VAL A 349 24.01 7.69 -18.35
N LYS A 350 24.97 7.48 -19.25
CA LYS A 350 26.41 7.41 -18.96
C LYS A 350 27.20 8.52 -19.64
N GLY A 351 28.36 8.84 -19.07
CA GLY A 351 29.32 9.78 -19.66
C GLY A 351 28.85 11.24 -19.70
N THR A 352 27.81 11.58 -18.95
CA THR A 352 27.32 12.97 -18.87
C THR A 352 28.25 13.84 -18.02
N THR A 353 28.34 15.13 -18.36
CA THR A 353 29.01 16.16 -17.57
C THR A 353 28.13 16.71 -16.43
N SER A 354 26.84 16.33 -16.37
CA SER A 354 25.93 16.77 -15.30
C SER A 354 26.39 16.27 -13.93
N THR A 355 26.64 17.19 -13.01
CA THR A 355 26.88 16.90 -11.58
C THR A 355 25.58 16.81 -10.77
N LYS A 356 24.44 17.19 -11.35
CA LYS A 356 23.13 17.16 -10.69
C LYS A 356 22.60 15.72 -10.65
N LYS A 357 22.31 15.22 -9.45
CA LYS A 357 21.57 13.97 -9.24
C LYS A 357 20.07 14.20 -9.52
N THR A 358 19.40 13.21 -10.08
CA THR A 358 17.94 13.22 -10.18
C THR A 358 17.33 12.79 -8.85
N ASP A 359 16.46 13.63 -8.28
CA ASP A 359 15.72 13.27 -7.07
C ASP A 359 14.78 12.11 -7.33
N VAL A 360 14.66 11.18 -6.37
CA VAL A 360 13.78 10.00 -6.51
C VAL A 360 12.30 10.36 -6.75
N GLY A 361 11.90 11.55 -6.29
CA GLY A 361 10.56 12.10 -6.46
C GLY A 361 10.30 12.72 -7.83
N ASN A 362 11.34 12.95 -8.63
CA ASN A 362 11.27 13.56 -9.95
C ASN A 362 10.79 12.58 -11.03
N GLY A 363 9.61 12.00 -10.83
CA GLY A 363 9.15 10.82 -11.56
C GLY A 363 9.33 9.55 -10.73
N LEU A 364 9.60 8.42 -11.39
CA LEU A 364 9.72 7.09 -10.76
C LEU A 364 11.19 6.70 -10.57
N GLU A 365 11.98 7.63 -10.04
CA GLU A 365 13.44 7.66 -10.07
C GLU A 365 14.08 6.87 -8.92
N VAL A 366 13.47 5.74 -8.55
CA VAL A 366 13.85 4.90 -7.41
C VAL A 366 15.21 4.23 -7.55
N TRP A 367 15.72 4.13 -8.79
CA TRP A 367 17.01 3.52 -9.14
C TRP A 367 18.17 4.51 -9.16
N GLN A 368 17.91 5.80 -8.87
CA GLN A 368 18.95 6.79 -8.58
C GLN A 368 19.66 6.52 -7.25
N GLU A 369 19.10 5.63 -6.43
CA GLU A 369 19.67 5.22 -5.15
C GLU A 369 20.02 3.74 -5.15
N ASN A 370 21.16 3.43 -4.54
CA ASN A 370 21.52 2.04 -4.28
C ASN A 370 20.60 1.44 -3.21
N TRP A 371 20.68 0.12 -3.04
CA TRP A 371 19.79 -0.61 -2.12
C TRP A 371 19.87 -0.11 -0.67
N GLN A 372 21.08 0.13 -0.16
CA GLN A 372 21.27 0.58 1.22
C GLN A 372 20.65 1.96 1.46
N GLN A 373 20.81 2.89 0.51
CA GLN A 373 20.16 4.20 0.55
C GLN A 373 18.64 4.08 0.53
N TRP A 374 18.10 3.22 -0.34
CA TRP A 374 16.66 3.01 -0.46
C TRP A 374 16.04 2.49 0.84
N GLN A 375 16.69 1.54 1.51
CA GLN A 375 16.21 0.99 2.78
C GLN A 375 16.08 2.07 3.88
N GLN A 376 16.89 3.13 3.85
CA GLN A 376 16.78 4.24 4.82
C GLN A 376 15.51 5.07 4.65
N ARG A 377 14.75 4.89 3.55
CA ARG A 377 13.49 5.59 3.29
C ARG A 377 12.28 4.91 3.91
N SER A 378 12.41 3.67 4.36
CA SER A 378 11.34 2.95 5.04
C SER A 378 11.02 3.60 6.39
N ALA A 379 9.74 3.59 6.77
CA ALA A 379 9.31 3.96 8.11
C ALA A 379 9.40 2.78 9.09
N LEU A 380 9.68 1.57 8.59
CA LEU A 380 9.94 0.36 9.37
C LEU A 380 11.44 0.24 9.57
N LYS A 381 11.89 0.54 10.78
CA LYS A 381 13.29 0.37 11.18
C LYS A 381 13.51 -0.98 11.85
#